data_AF-A0A945AAL2-F1
#
_entry.id   AF-A0A945AAL2-F1
#
_cell.length_a   1.000
_cell.length_b   1.000
_cell.length_c   1.000
_cell.angle_alpha   90.00
_cell.angle_beta   90.00
_cell.angle_gamma   90.00
#
_symmetry.space_group_name_H-M   'P 1'
#
loop_
_entity.id
_entity.type
_entity.pdbx_description
1 polymer ?
#
loop_
_entity_poly.entity_id
_entity_poly.type
_entity_poly.pdbx_seq_one_letter_code
_entity_poly.pdbx_strand_id
1 'polypeptide(L)'
;MRCIWVAIWAIAVVCGCAKEQTADVEIDVASMQTQFLDQNGSVASRVALGRVLVAHEAGRAFLVTQYGSGRRYVVQAVVDSIIGDRPVVAAQLLAELMAAAGGEAKLHFEAQLITLGEPATPVLVELAKSETDWQTMMRTLDALGKLKAKQGRDVMAAQLHHSNDWVRIAAAHALGDLGDLDGVPALVGALEDTSDTVISAALVGLGKVGDLGAVQVCGQKLKHKNPRVRAAAVSALGRIGGVEAKGFLDTALKDPDSGVRFKAQGALDKITKNAK
;
A
#
# COMPACT_ATOMS: atom_id res chain seq x y z
N MET A 1 -20.48 40.19 -17.83
CA MET A 1 -21.75 39.50 -17.48
C MET A 1 -21.62 37.98 -17.31
N ARG A 2 -20.67 37.29 -17.96
CA ARG A 2 -20.45 35.83 -17.79
C ARG A 2 -19.95 35.39 -16.40
N CYS A 3 -19.19 36.23 -15.68
CA CYS A 3 -18.66 35.86 -14.34
C CYS A 3 -19.72 35.77 -13.23
N ILE A 4 -20.84 36.50 -13.38
CA ILE A 4 -21.92 36.49 -12.38
C ILE A 4 -22.74 35.18 -12.47
N TRP A 5 -22.89 34.63 -13.68
CA TRP A 5 -23.65 33.40 -13.91
C TRP A 5 -22.93 32.15 -13.39
N VAL A 6 -21.60 32.11 -13.45
CA VAL A 6 -20.79 31.00 -12.91
C VAL A 6 -20.88 30.95 -11.38
N ALA A 7 -20.84 32.11 -10.72
CA ALA A 7 -20.99 32.20 -9.27
C ALA A 7 -22.39 31.79 -8.81
N ILE A 8 -23.44 32.18 -9.54
CA ILE A 8 -24.83 31.82 -9.23
C ILE A 8 -25.07 30.32 -9.45
N TRP A 9 -24.49 29.71 -10.49
CA TRP A 9 -24.60 28.27 -10.74
C TRP A 9 -23.86 27.43 -9.69
N ALA A 10 -22.66 27.85 -9.28
CA ALA A 10 -21.92 27.18 -8.21
C ALA A 10 -22.66 27.21 -6.86
N ILE A 11 -23.35 28.32 -6.54
CA ILE A 11 -24.18 28.43 -5.32
C ILE A 11 -25.46 27.57 -5.43
N ALA A 12 -26.07 27.48 -6.62
CA ALA A 12 -27.28 26.70 -6.86
C ALA A 12 -27.06 25.18 -6.79
N VAL A 13 -25.90 24.69 -7.23
CA VAL A 13 -25.51 23.26 -7.10
C VAL A 13 -25.20 22.91 -5.64
N VAL A 14 -24.57 23.82 -4.89
CA VAL A 14 -24.31 23.63 -3.45
C VAL A 14 -25.59 23.64 -2.60
N CYS A 15 -26.65 24.32 -3.04
CA CYS A 15 -27.94 24.39 -2.33
C CYS A 15 -29.01 23.36 -2.76
N GLY A 16 -28.74 22.50 -3.75
CA GLY A 16 -29.66 21.42 -4.16
C GLY A 16 -30.97 21.87 -4.82
N CYS A 17 -31.07 23.11 -5.30
CA CYS A 17 -32.32 23.68 -5.82
C CYS A 17 -32.53 23.53 -7.34
N ALA A 18 -31.56 22.99 -8.09
CA ALA A 18 -31.65 22.89 -9.55
C ALA A 18 -32.01 21.47 -10.01
N LYS A 19 -33.19 21.32 -10.65
CA LYS A 19 -33.58 20.10 -11.39
C LYS A 19 -32.70 19.96 -12.63
N GLU A 20 -32.22 18.74 -12.86
CA GLU A 20 -31.41 18.31 -14.00
C GLU A 20 -32.01 18.76 -15.33
N GLN A 21 -31.40 19.77 -15.93
CA GLN A 21 -31.41 19.97 -17.38
C GLN A 21 -29.96 19.83 -17.83
N THR A 22 -29.66 18.68 -18.43
CA THR A 22 -28.40 18.35 -19.09
C THR A 22 -28.26 19.18 -20.36
N ALA A 23 -27.90 20.45 -20.20
CA ALA A 23 -27.06 21.09 -21.19
C ALA A 23 -25.64 20.61 -20.88
N ASP A 24 -25.01 19.93 -21.84
CA ASP A 24 -23.59 19.59 -21.81
C ASP A 24 -22.77 20.88 -21.70
N VAL A 25 -22.63 21.40 -20.47
CA VAL A 25 -21.60 22.38 -20.14
C VAL A 25 -20.33 21.57 -20.14
N GLU A 26 -19.67 21.52 -21.30
CA GLU A 26 -18.32 21.02 -21.43
C GLU A 26 -17.47 21.77 -20.40
N ILE A 27 -17.15 21.09 -19.31
CA ILE A 27 -16.39 21.68 -18.21
C ILE A 27 -15.00 21.97 -18.77
N ASP A 28 -14.71 23.25 -19.03
CA ASP A 28 -13.43 23.69 -19.60
C ASP A 28 -12.31 23.59 -18.55
N VAL A 29 -11.70 22.39 -18.50
CA VAL A 29 -10.56 22.08 -17.62
C VAL A 29 -9.41 23.06 -17.84
N ALA A 30 -9.16 23.51 -19.08
CA ALA A 30 -8.06 24.42 -19.39
C ALA A 30 -8.30 25.83 -18.83
N SER A 31 -9.52 26.35 -18.92
CA SER A 31 -9.88 27.64 -18.29
C SER A 31 -9.77 27.56 -16.77
N MET A 32 -10.22 26.46 -16.15
CA MET A 32 -10.08 26.27 -14.70
C MET A 32 -8.61 26.16 -14.25
N GLN A 33 -7.76 25.47 -15.01
CA GLN A 33 -6.32 25.42 -14.77
C GLN A 33 -5.71 26.82 -14.84
N THR A 34 -6.10 27.62 -15.81
CA THR A 34 -5.64 29.02 -15.95
C THR A 34 -6.05 29.85 -14.74
N GLN A 35 -7.31 29.74 -14.29
CA GLN A 35 -7.81 30.44 -13.10
C GLN A 35 -7.12 29.97 -11.82
N PHE A 36 -6.77 28.68 -11.71
CA PHE A 36 -6.04 28.15 -10.56
C PHE A 36 -4.64 28.80 -10.43
N LEU A 37 -4.00 29.12 -11.56
CA LEU A 37 -2.68 29.75 -11.61
C LEU A 37 -2.69 31.26 -11.37
N ASP A 38 -3.84 31.93 -11.44
CA ASP A 38 -3.97 33.37 -11.22
C ASP A 38 -3.34 33.77 -9.89
N GLN A 39 -2.38 34.70 -9.94
CA GLN A 39 -1.61 35.17 -8.78
C GLN A 39 -2.50 35.93 -7.79
N ASN A 40 -3.58 36.55 -8.28
CA ASN A 40 -4.52 37.32 -7.45
C ASN A 40 -5.56 36.42 -6.76
N GLY A 41 -5.64 35.13 -7.13
CA GLY A 41 -6.56 34.18 -6.52
C GLY A 41 -6.23 33.88 -5.06
N SER A 42 -7.26 33.83 -4.20
CA SER A 42 -7.11 33.38 -2.82
C SER A 42 -6.84 31.86 -2.74
N VAL A 43 -6.26 31.39 -1.63
CA VAL A 43 -6.10 29.94 -1.39
C VAL A 43 -7.44 29.22 -1.43
N ALA A 44 -8.49 29.80 -0.82
CA ALA A 44 -9.83 29.22 -0.83
C ALA A 44 -10.40 29.07 -2.24
N SER A 45 -10.20 30.08 -3.10
CA SER A 45 -10.60 30.03 -4.51
C SER A 45 -9.88 28.92 -5.27
N ARG A 46 -8.56 28.74 -5.04
CA ARG A 46 -7.78 27.66 -5.64
C ARG A 46 -8.22 26.29 -5.15
N VAL A 47 -8.51 26.14 -3.86
CA VAL A 47 -9.04 24.88 -3.30
C VAL A 47 -10.39 24.55 -3.91
N ALA A 48 -11.30 25.52 -4.04
CA ALA A 48 -12.59 25.33 -4.69
C ALA A 48 -12.45 24.87 -6.16
N LEU A 49 -11.55 25.49 -6.93
CA LEU A 49 -11.23 25.05 -8.30
C LEU A 49 -10.61 23.65 -8.31
N GLY A 50 -9.67 23.38 -7.40
CA GLY A 50 -9.05 22.07 -7.25
C GLY A 50 -10.07 20.97 -6.97
N ARG A 51 -11.08 21.23 -6.14
CA ARG A 51 -12.19 20.30 -5.89
C ARG A 51 -12.94 19.94 -7.18
N VAL A 52 -13.11 20.87 -8.11
CA VAL A 52 -13.76 20.56 -9.40
C VAL A 52 -12.78 19.79 -10.29
N LEU A 53 -11.53 20.24 -10.39
CA LEU A 53 -10.50 19.64 -11.22
C LEU A 53 -10.26 18.16 -10.91
N VAL A 54 -10.27 17.74 -9.64
CA VAL A 54 -9.99 16.34 -9.27
C VAL A 54 -10.97 15.31 -9.86
N ALA A 55 -12.17 15.74 -10.28
CA ALA A 55 -13.12 14.86 -10.92
C ALA A 55 -12.65 14.37 -12.30
N HIS A 56 -11.69 15.07 -12.92
CA HIS A 56 -11.16 14.77 -14.24
C HIS A 56 -9.70 14.34 -14.15
N GLU A 57 -9.32 13.34 -14.95
CA GLU A 57 -7.95 12.83 -15.02
C GLU A 57 -6.93 13.94 -15.36
N ALA A 58 -7.21 14.76 -16.38
CA ALA A 58 -6.39 15.91 -16.73
C ALA A 58 -6.27 16.95 -15.60
N GLY A 59 -7.32 17.07 -14.77
CA GLY A 59 -7.30 17.95 -13.60
C GLY A 59 -6.45 17.40 -12.46
N ARG A 60 -6.50 16.09 -12.19
CA ARG A 60 -5.60 15.46 -11.21
C ARG A 60 -4.14 15.49 -11.65
N ALA A 61 -3.84 15.18 -12.91
CA ALA A 61 -2.50 15.31 -13.47
C ALA A 61 -1.94 16.75 -13.35
N PHE A 62 -2.79 17.76 -13.56
CA PHE A 62 -2.42 19.15 -13.31
C PHE A 62 -2.11 19.42 -11.83
N LEU A 63 -2.94 18.94 -10.90
CA LEU A 63 -2.70 19.11 -9.46
C LEU A 63 -1.42 18.40 -8.99
N VAL A 64 -1.11 17.23 -9.53
CA VAL A 64 0.17 16.54 -9.31
C VAL A 64 1.35 17.41 -9.77
N THR A 65 1.25 18.01 -10.96
CA THR A 65 2.25 18.98 -11.45
C THR A 65 2.40 20.16 -10.48
N GLN A 66 1.29 20.73 -10.01
CA GLN A 66 1.31 21.86 -9.07
C GLN A 66 1.93 21.50 -7.72
N TYR A 67 1.78 20.25 -7.26
CA TYR A 67 2.46 19.76 -6.06
C TYR A 67 3.98 19.82 -6.22
N GLY A 68 4.50 19.40 -7.37
CA GLY A 68 5.93 19.49 -7.72
C GLY A 68 6.43 20.92 -7.86
N SER A 69 5.62 21.83 -8.42
CA SER A 69 5.98 23.24 -8.66
C SER A 69 5.85 24.17 -7.44
N GLY A 70 5.85 23.63 -6.23
CA GLY A 70 5.88 24.42 -4.99
C GLY A 70 4.52 24.79 -4.41
N ARG A 71 3.39 24.34 -4.98
CA ARG A 71 2.04 24.57 -4.44
C ARG A 71 1.54 23.43 -3.55
N ARG A 72 2.46 22.74 -2.87
CA ARG A 72 2.18 21.56 -2.03
C ARG A 72 1.04 21.78 -1.03
N TYR A 73 1.05 22.92 -0.35
CA TYR A 73 0.02 23.28 0.64
C TYR A 73 -1.38 23.37 0.01
N VAL A 74 -1.50 23.98 -1.17
CA VAL A 74 -2.80 24.12 -1.86
C VAL A 74 -3.30 22.76 -2.32
N VAL A 75 -2.43 21.92 -2.88
CA VAL A 75 -2.81 20.57 -3.33
C VAL A 75 -3.20 19.69 -2.13
N GLN A 76 -2.48 19.77 -1.01
CA GLN A 76 -2.88 19.06 0.20
C GLN A 76 -4.22 19.57 0.73
N ALA A 77 -4.47 20.88 0.74
CA ALA A 77 -5.76 21.43 1.13
C ALA A 77 -6.91 20.97 0.21
N VAL A 78 -6.63 20.73 -1.08
CA VAL A 78 -7.60 20.10 -1.99
C VAL A 78 -7.91 18.68 -1.54
N VAL A 79 -6.89 17.85 -1.27
CA VAL A 79 -7.05 16.49 -0.74
C VAL A 79 -7.87 16.50 0.55
N ASP A 80 -7.47 17.30 1.53
CA ASP A 80 -8.12 17.39 2.84
C ASP A 80 -9.60 17.78 2.71
N SER A 81 -9.91 18.65 1.74
CA SER A 81 -11.29 19.05 1.51
C SER A 81 -12.15 17.91 0.95
N ILE A 82 -11.58 16.99 0.15
CA ILE A 82 -12.35 15.96 -0.57
C ILE A 82 -12.34 14.60 0.10
N ILE A 83 -11.46 14.38 1.07
CA ILE A 83 -11.26 13.06 1.68
C ILE A 83 -12.53 12.53 2.38
N GLY A 84 -13.35 13.41 2.94
CA GLY A 84 -14.64 13.03 3.55
C GLY A 84 -15.79 12.90 2.54
N ASP A 85 -15.85 13.81 1.56
CA ASP A 85 -17.00 13.90 0.64
C ASP A 85 -16.90 12.96 -0.57
N ARG A 86 -15.67 12.75 -1.07
CA ARG A 86 -15.37 11.97 -2.30
C ARG A 86 -14.12 11.11 -2.08
N PRO A 87 -14.18 10.12 -1.18
CA PRO A 87 -13.00 9.36 -0.76
C PRO A 87 -12.33 8.59 -1.90
N VAL A 88 -13.07 8.05 -2.87
CA VAL A 88 -12.47 7.35 -4.02
C VAL A 88 -11.67 8.32 -4.91
N VAL A 89 -12.18 9.53 -5.14
CA VAL A 89 -11.46 10.56 -5.91
C VAL A 89 -10.23 11.06 -5.14
N ALA A 90 -10.35 11.17 -3.82
CA ALA A 90 -9.21 11.47 -2.95
C ALA A 90 -8.13 10.38 -3.06
N ALA A 91 -8.52 9.10 -3.05
CA ALA A 91 -7.61 7.98 -3.23
C ALA A 91 -6.89 8.02 -4.59
N GLN A 92 -7.61 8.33 -5.67
CA GLN A 92 -7.02 8.49 -7.00
C GLN A 92 -5.94 9.58 -7.01
N LEU A 93 -6.26 10.77 -6.51
CA LEU A 93 -5.29 11.86 -6.45
C LEU A 93 -4.09 11.50 -5.55
N LEU A 94 -4.34 10.88 -4.39
CA LEU A 94 -3.28 10.45 -3.47
C LEU A 94 -2.34 9.41 -4.09
N ALA A 95 -2.88 8.45 -4.83
CA ALA A 95 -2.10 7.45 -5.55
C ALA A 95 -1.25 8.09 -6.66
N GLU A 96 -1.81 9.01 -7.43
CA GLU A 96 -1.07 9.75 -8.48
C GLU A 96 0.02 10.66 -7.87
N LEU A 97 -0.26 11.30 -6.73
CA LEU A 97 0.72 12.08 -5.98
C LEU A 97 1.84 11.20 -5.42
N MET A 98 1.52 10.01 -4.90
CA MET A 98 2.51 9.04 -4.44
C MET A 98 3.42 8.57 -5.58
N ALA A 99 2.86 8.30 -6.76
CA ALA A 99 3.64 7.89 -7.93
C ALA A 99 4.61 8.98 -8.40
N ALA A 100 4.16 10.24 -8.43
CA ALA A 100 4.97 11.38 -8.87
C ALA A 100 5.92 11.94 -7.80
N ALA A 101 5.67 11.69 -6.52
CA ALA A 101 6.50 12.20 -5.44
C ALA A 101 7.85 11.49 -5.35
N GLY A 102 8.87 12.16 -4.79
CA GLY A 102 10.15 11.55 -4.44
C GLY A 102 10.34 11.44 -2.93
N GLY A 103 11.10 10.43 -2.49
CA GLY A 103 11.59 10.33 -1.11
C GLY A 103 10.48 10.21 -0.06
N GLU A 104 10.60 11.00 1.02
CA GLU A 104 9.71 10.95 2.19
C GLU A 104 8.25 11.30 1.88
N ALA A 105 7.98 12.03 0.81
CA ALA A 105 6.61 12.38 0.45
C ALA A 105 5.77 11.14 0.07
N LYS A 106 6.37 10.07 -0.49
CA LYS A 106 5.65 8.82 -0.77
C LYS A 106 5.08 8.18 0.49
N LEU A 107 5.85 8.19 1.59
CA LEU A 107 5.42 7.67 2.91
C LEU A 107 4.18 8.41 3.43
N HIS A 108 4.13 9.72 3.22
CA HIS A 108 3.00 10.53 3.68
C HIS A 108 1.71 10.17 2.93
N PHE A 109 1.78 10.02 1.60
CA PHE A 109 0.62 9.63 0.80
C PHE A 109 0.19 8.19 1.04
N GLU A 110 1.14 7.27 1.20
CA GLU A 110 0.88 5.90 1.64
C GLU A 110 0.09 5.88 2.96
N ALA A 111 0.51 6.66 3.97
CA ALA A 111 -0.19 6.74 5.24
C ALA A 111 -1.62 7.29 5.12
N GLN A 112 -1.85 8.29 4.25
CA GLN A 112 -3.19 8.80 3.96
C GLN A 112 -4.06 7.74 3.28
N LEU A 113 -3.51 7.00 2.29
CA LEU A 113 -4.21 5.91 1.61
C LEU A 113 -4.60 4.78 2.57
N ILE A 114 -3.70 4.41 3.49
CA ILE A 114 -3.99 3.42 4.54
C ILE A 114 -5.09 3.93 5.48
N THR A 115 -5.01 5.20 5.89
CA THR A 115 -6.03 5.82 6.78
C THR A 115 -7.39 5.88 6.10
N LEU A 116 -7.42 6.09 4.78
CA LEU A 116 -8.64 6.17 4.00
C LEU A 116 -9.40 4.83 3.93
N GLY A 117 -8.69 3.70 3.97
CA GLY A 117 -9.31 2.38 4.09
C GLY A 117 -9.81 1.79 2.76
N GLU A 118 -11.01 1.19 2.79
CA GLU A 118 -11.62 0.51 1.64
C GLU A 118 -11.64 1.33 0.33
N PRO A 119 -11.96 2.65 0.33
CA PRO A 119 -11.95 3.45 -0.90
C PRO A 119 -10.60 3.48 -1.63
N ALA A 120 -9.49 3.30 -0.92
CA ALA A 120 -8.15 3.26 -1.52
C ALA A 120 -7.83 1.92 -2.18
N THR A 121 -8.50 0.83 -1.78
CA THR A 121 -8.18 -0.53 -2.23
C THR A 121 -8.25 -0.70 -3.75
N PRO A 122 -9.35 -0.38 -4.45
CA PRO A 122 -9.41 -0.58 -5.90
C PRO A 122 -8.37 0.26 -6.66
N VAL A 123 -8.05 1.46 -6.15
CA VAL A 123 -7.03 2.34 -6.73
C VAL A 123 -5.63 1.75 -6.56
N LEU A 124 -5.31 1.24 -5.37
CA LEU A 124 -4.03 0.61 -5.07
C LEU A 124 -3.84 -0.71 -5.84
N VAL A 125 -4.92 -1.49 -6.04
CA VAL A 125 -4.87 -2.72 -6.84
C VAL A 125 -4.58 -2.43 -8.31
N GLU A 126 -5.16 -1.37 -8.88
CA GLU A 126 -4.83 -0.93 -10.23
C GLU A 126 -3.37 -0.45 -10.27
N LEU A 127 -2.98 0.47 -9.37
CA LEU A 127 -1.61 0.98 -9.33
C LEU A 127 -0.56 -0.14 -9.24
N ALA A 128 -0.81 -1.21 -8.48
CA ALA A 128 0.10 -2.35 -8.36
C ALA A 128 0.24 -3.19 -9.65
N LYS A 129 -0.63 -3.01 -10.64
CA LYS A 129 -0.58 -3.69 -11.95
C LYS A 129 0.16 -2.88 -13.00
N SER A 130 0.01 -1.56 -12.98
CA SER A 130 0.50 -0.66 -14.02
C SER A 130 1.81 0.05 -13.67
N GLU A 131 2.15 0.16 -12.39
CA GLU A 131 3.33 0.88 -11.93
C GLU A 131 4.64 0.12 -12.19
N THR A 132 5.67 0.89 -12.55
CA THR A 132 7.01 0.38 -12.88
C THR A 132 8.07 0.85 -11.90
N ASP A 133 7.84 1.97 -11.18
CA ASP A 133 8.77 2.45 -10.16
C ASP A 133 8.75 1.55 -8.93
N TRP A 134 9.91 1.00 -8.59
CA TRP A 134 10.04 0.05 -7.48
C TRP A 134 9.68 0.68 -6.12
N GLN A 135 9.89 1.99 -5.93
CA GLN A 135 9.55 2.65 -4.67
C GLN A 135 8.04 2.80 -4.54
N THR A 136 7.35 3.24 -5.61
CA THR A 136 5.89 3.29 -5.62
C THR A 136 5.32 1.90 -5.43
N MET A 137 5.81 0.90 -6.16
CA MET A 137 5.37 -0.49 -6.02
C MET A 137 5.49 -1.02 -4.60
N MET A 138 6.63 -0.79 -3.94
CA MET A 138 6.83 -1.19 -2.55
C MET A 138 5.80 -0.58 -1.61
N ARG A 139 5.50 0.73 -1.78
CA ARG A 139 4.52 1.47 -0.96
C ARG A 139 3.09 1.00 -1.22
N THR A 140 2.76 0.78 -2.49
CA THR A 140 1.46 0.27 -2.90
C THR A 140 1.19 -1.11 -2.31
N LEU A 141 2.18 -2.01 -2.35
CA LEU A 141 2.07 -3.35 -1.76
C LEU A 141 1.96 -3.31 -0.23
N ASP A 142 2.78 -2.49 0.44
CA ASP A 142 2.70 -2.32 1.90
C ASP A 142 1.33 -1.76 2.34
N ALA A 143 0.80 -0.78 1.62
CA ALA A 143 -0.54 -0.25 1.85
C ALA A 143 -1.62 -1.33 1.68
N LEU A 144 -1.59 -2.10 0.60
CA LEU A 144 -2.54 -3.20 0.37
C LEU A 144 -2.49 -4.27 1.48
N GLY A 145 -1.29 -4.63 1.93
CA GLY A 145 -1.11 -5.58 3.03
C GLY A 145 -1.68 -5.06 4.36
N LYS A 146 -1.38 -3.81 4.72
CA LYS A 146 -1.89 -3.16 5.94
C LYS A 146 -3.40 -2.97 5.93
N LEU A 147 -3.97 -2.68 4.76
CA LEU A 147 -5.41 -2.60 4.54
C LEU A 147 -6.11 -3.96 4.58
N LYS A 148 -5.36 -5.08 4.62
CA LYS A 148 -5.91 -6.44 4.51
C LYS A 148 -6.76 -6.62 3.25
N ALA A 149 -6.34 -5.98 2.15
CA ALA A 149 -7.09 -5.93 0.91
C ALA A 149 -7.04 -7.27 0.16
N LYS A 150 -7.96 -8.19 0.47
CA LYS A 150 -8.03 -9.52 -0.18
C LYS A 150 -8.16 -9.47 -1.70
N GLN A 151 -8.86 -8.47 -2.22
CA GLN A 151 -8.99 -8.23 -3.66
C GLN A 151 -7.64 -8.00 -4.37
N GLY A 152 -6.62 -7.56 -3.61
CA GLY A 152 -5.26 -7.36 -4.10
C GLY A 152 -4.34 -8.57 -3.94
N ARG A 153 -4.82 -9.70 -3.39
CA ARG A 153 -3.97 -10.88 -3.13
C ARG A 153 -3.26 -11.36 -4.38
N ASP A 154 -3.99 -11.50 -5.49
CA ASP A 154 -3.45 -12.09 -6.71
C ASP A 154 -2.39 -11.17 -7.35
N VAL A 155 -2.58 -9.85 -7.27
CA VAL A 155 -1.54 -8.89 -7.71
C VAL A 155 -0.34 -8.92 -6.76
N MET A 156 -0.54 -8.99 -5.44
CA MET A 156 0.58 -9.15 -4.49
C MET A 156 1.37 -10.43 -4.77
N ALA A 157 0.70 -11.55 -5.04
CA ALA A 157 1.33 -12.82 -5.41
C ALA A 157 2.12 -12.72 -6.72
N ALA A 158 1.57 -12.08 -7.75
CA ALA A 158 2.29 -11.87 -9.01
C ALA A 158 3.60 -11.07 -8.81
N GLN A 159 3.63 -10.11 -7.89
CA GLN A 159 4.81 -9.30 -7.60
C GLN A 159 5.94 -10.05 -6.87
N LEU A 160 5.70 -11.29 -6.41
CA LEU A 160 6.77 -12.18 -5.95
C LEU A 160 7.70 -12.66 -7.07
N HIS A 161 7.40 -12.36 -8.33
CA HIS A 161 8.25 -12.65 -9.48
C HIS A 161 8.86 -11.39 -10.12
N HIS A 162 8.77 -10.25 -9.43
CA HIS A 162 9.27 -8.98 -9.94
C HIS A 162 10.80 -8.97 -10.05
N SER A 163 11.32 -8.28 -11.09
CA SER A 163 12.76 -8.22 -11.37
C SER A 163 13.58 -7.57 -10.24
N ASN A 164 12.97 -6.64 -9.51
CA ASN A 164 13.56 -5.96 -8.36
C ASN A 164 13.24 -6.68 -7.03
N ASP A 165 14.28 -7.06 -6.30
CA ASP A 165 14.19 -7.75 -5.00
C ASP A 165 13.39 -6.98 -3.95
N TRP A 166 13.46 -5.64 -3.92
CA TRP A 166 12.71 -4.83 -2.96
C TRP A 166 11.20 -4.95 -3.16
N VAL A 167 10.75 -5.09 -4.42
CA VAL A 167 9.34 -5.32 -4.74
C VAL A 167 8.92 -6.72 -4.31
N ARG A 168 9.77 -7.74 -4.55
CA ARG A 168 9.50 -9.11 -4.09
C ARG A 168 9.42 -9.21 -2.55
N ILE A 169 10.32 -8.52 -1.85
CA ILE A 169 10.29 -8.40 -0.37
C ILE A 169 8.97 -7.76 0.08
N ALA A 170 8.58 -6.65 -0.55
CA ALA A 170 7.34 -5.95 -0.24
C ALA A 170 6.10 -6.83 -0.47
N ALA A 171 6.08 -7.57 -1.58
CA ALA A 171 5.02 -8.53 -1.90
C ALA A 171 4.90 -9.64 -0.84
N ALA A 172 6.03 -10.22 -0.41
CA ALA A 172 6.05 -11.25 0.62
C ALA A 172 5.56 -10.72 1.98
N HIS A 173 5.97 -9.51 2.36
CA HIS A 173 5.46 -8.86 3.56
C HIS A 173 3.97 -8.53 3.46
N ALA A 174 3.53 -8.02 2.32
CA ALA A 174 2.14 -7.65 2.07
C ALA A 174 1.19 -8.85 2.13
N LEU A 175 1.57 -9.99 1.55
CA LEU A 175 0.81 -11.25 1.68
C LEU A 175 0.79 -11.76 3.13
N GLY A 176 1.92 -11.63 3.83
CA GLY A 176 2.00 -11.94 5.26
C GLY A 176 1.08 -11.06 6.11
N ASP A 177 1.08 -9.76 5.83
CA ASP A 177 0.21 -8.80 6.49
C ASP A 177 -1.23 -8.99 6.08
N LEU A 178 -1.55 -9.37 4.84
CA LEU A 178 -2.91 -9.75 4.47
C LEU A 178 -3.43 -10.91 5.34
N GLY A 179 -2.58 -11.90 5.63
CA GLY A 179 -2.91 -13.02 6.52
C GLY A 179 -3.93 -14.00 5.91
N ASP A 180 -4.04 -14.02 4.58
CA ASP A 180 -4.95 -14.90 3.85
C ASP A 180 -4.25 -16.23 3.53
N LEU A 181 -4.91 -17.35 3.87
CA LEU A 181 -4.39 -18.72 3.65
C LEU A 181 -4.18 -19.00 2.16
N ASP A 182 -4.99 -18.41 1.30
CA ASP A 182 -4.86 -18.56 -0.16
C ASP A 182 -3.54 -17.95 -0.70
N GLY A 183 -2.87 -17.09 0.07
CA GLY A 183 -1.56 -16.53 -0.26
C GLY A 183 -0.38 -17.45 0.10
N VAL A 184 -0.61 -18.52 0.87
CA VAL A 184 0.45 -19.43 1.35
C VAL A 184 1.20 -20.09 0.19
N PRO A 185 0.56 -20.65 -0.85
CA PRO A 185 1.29 -21.28 -1.95
C PRO A 185 2.29 -20.34 -2.63
N ALA A 186 1.93 -19.07 -2.79
CA ALA A 186 2.78 -18.06 -3.39
C ALA A 186 4.00 -17.74 -2.48
N LEU A 187 3.76 -17.59 -1.18
CA LEU A 187 4.82 -17.40 -0.19
C LEU A 187 5.77 -18.62 -0.10
N VAL A 188 5.25 -19.83 -0.21
CA VAL A 188 6.06 -21.06 -0.26
C VAL A 188 6.92 -21.06 -1.52
N GLY A 189 6.39 -20.66 -2.68
CA GLY A 189 7.18 -20.50 -3.90
C GLY A 189 8.34 -19.51 -3.75
N ALA A 190 8.11 -18.39 -3.05
CA ALA A 190 9.15 -17.39 -2.77
C ALA A 190 10.28 -17.85 -1.84
N LEU A 191 10.15 -19.03 -1.21
CA LEU A 191 11.23 -19.65 -0.44
C LEU A 191 12.38 -20.18 -1.33
N GLU A 192 12.15 -20.33 -2.63
CA GLU A 192 13.14 -20.75 -3.62
C GLU A 192 13.81 -19.56 -4.34
N ASP A 193 13.57 -18.33 -3.87
CA ASP A 193 14.22 -17.13 -4.40
C ASP A 193 15.74 -17.19 -4.23
N THR A 194 16.49 -16.54 -5.13
CA THR A 194 17.95 -16.48 -5.05
C THR A 194 18.45 -15.49 -3.99
N SER A 195 17.60 -14.55 -3.58
CA SER A 195 17.89 -13.51 -2.61
C SER A 195 17.53 -13.96 -1.20
N ASP A 196 18.54 -14.13 -0.34
CA ASP A 196 18.36 -14.50 1.07
C ASP A 196 17.38 -13.56 1.82
N THR A 197 17.30 -12.30 1.39
CA THR A 197 16.38 -11.31 1.97
C THR A 197 14.94 -11.57 1.57
N VAL A 198 14.68 -11.96 0.32
CA VAL A 198 13.34 -12.36 -0.15
C VAL A 198 12.90 -13.64 0.55
N ILE A 199 13.77 -14.65 0.65
CA ILE A 199 13.48 -15.88 1.41
C ILE A 199 13.11 -15.53 2.87
N SER A 200 13.87 -14.64 3.50
CA SER A 200 13.60 -14.21 4.87
C SER A 200 12.25 -13.50 5.00
N ALA A 201 11.89 -12.65 4.02
CA ALA A 201 10.60 -11.96 3.95
C ALA A 201 9.44 -12.96 3.77
N ALA A 202 9.60 -13.95 2.90
CA ALA A 202 8.63 -15.02 2.69
C ALA A 202 8.41 -15.85 3.97
N LEU A 203 9.48 -16.22 4.69
CA LEU A 203 9.38 -16.89 5.99
C LEU A 203 8.65 -16.02 7.03
N VAL A 204 8.95 -14.72 7.07
CA VAL A 204 8.20 -13.79 7.93
C VAL A 204 6.72 -13.76 7.56
N GLY A 205 6.40 -13.75 6.26
CA GLY A 205 5.02 -13.78 5.75
C GLY A 205 4.28 -15.05 6.15
N LEU A 206 4.87 -16.23 5.92
CA LEU A 206 4.31 -17.52 6.35
C LEU A 206 4.06 -17.56 7.86
N GLY A 207 5.00 -17.03 8.64
CA GLY A 207 4.85 -16.91 10.08
C GLY A 207 3.71 -15.97 10.51
N LYS A 208 3.40 -14.92 9.75
CA LYS A 208 2.27 -14.01 10.03
C LYS A 208 0.93 -14.66 9.66
N VAL A 209 0.89 -15.40 8.55
CA VAL A 209 -0.32 -16.13 8.11
C VAL A 209 -0.65 -17.26 9.07
N GLY A 210 0.37 -17.97 9.58
CA GLY A 210 0.20 -18.96 10.65
C GLY A 210 -0.34 -20.32 10.17
N ASP A 211 -0.22 -20.64 8.88
CA ASP A 211 -0.68 -21.91 8.34
C ASP A 211 0.19 -23.09 8.84
N LEU A 212 -0.45 -24.08 9.47
CA LEU A 212 0.21 -25.30 9.92
C LEU A 212 0.77 -26.11 8.74
N GLY A 213 0.19 -26.00 7.54
CA GLY A 213 0.72 -26.62 6.33
C GLY A 213 2.11 -26.13 5.94
N ALA A 214 2.51 -24.92 6.40
CA ALA A 214 3.81 -24.34 6.09
C ALA A 214 4.94 -24.79 7.05
N VAL A 215 4.64 -25.54 8.12
CA VAL A 215 5.64 -25.92 9.14
C VAL A 215 6.80 -26.70 8.52
N GLN A 216 6.51 -27.71 7.71
CA GLN A 216 7.53 -28.58 7.15
C GLN A 216 8.50 -27.81 6.24
N VAL A 217 7.97 -26.96 5.35
CA VAL A 217 8.78 -26.14 4.42
C VAL A 217 9.60 -25.08 5.17
N CYS A 218 9.04 -24.47 6.22
CA CYS A 218 9.79 -23.57 7.09
C CYS A 218 10.93 -24.32 7.82
N GLY A 219 10.65 -25.53 8.31
CA GLY A 219 11.62 -26.41 8.97
C GLY A 219 12.80 -26.78 8.06
N GLN A 220 12.58 -27.00 6.77
CA GLN A 220 13.65 -27.27 5.81
C GLN A 220 14.64 -26.10 5.69
N LYS A 221 14.17 -24.85 5.81
CA LYS A 221 15.04 -23.66 5.74
C LYS A 221 15.94 -23.48 6.97
N LEU A 222 15.78 -24.28 8.03
CA LEU A 222 16.77 -24.38 9.12
C LEU A 222 18.12 -24.98 8.67
N LYS A 223 18.21 -25.56 7.47
CA LYS A 223 19.48 -26.04 6.90
C LYS A 223 20.16 -25.01 5.99
N HIS A 224 19.58 -23.81 5.85
CA HIS A 224 20.08 -22.80 4.94
C HIS A 224 21.47 -22.28 5.36
N LYS A 225 22.35 -22.02 4.38
CA LYS A 225 23.73 -21.55 4.63
C LYS A 225 23.77 -20.22 5.41
N ASN A 226 22.85 -19.31 5.10
CA ASN A 226 22.78 -18.00 5.74
C ASN A 226 22.06 -18.08 7.10
N PRO A 227 22.70 -17.71 8.22
CA PRO A 227 22.08 -17.72 9.55
C PRO A 227 20.87 -16.78 9.65
N ARG A 228 20.78 -15.71 8.87
CA ARG A 228 19.61 -14.81 8.85
C ARG A 228 18.36 -15.52 8.35
N VAL A 229 18.48 -16.35 7.31
CA VAL A 229 17.39 -17.16 6.78
C VAL A 229 16.96 -18.21 7.81
N ARG A 230 17.93 -18.89 8.46
CA ARG A 230 17.63 -19.84 9.55
C ARG A 230 16.91 -19.17 10.71
N ALA A 231 17.35 -17.99 11.11
CA ALA A 231 16.70 -17.18 12.13
C ALA A 231 15.28 -16.74 11.75
N ALA A 232 15.02 -16.43 10.48
CA ALA A 232 13.69 -16.14 9.96
C ALA A 232 12.80 -17.39 10.02
N ALA A 233 13.32 -18.56 9.65
CA ALA A 233 12.60 -19.84 9.71
C ALA A 233 12.21 -20.19 11.15
N VAL A 234 13.15 -20.06 12.10
CA VAL A 234 12.87 -20.18 13.54
C VAL A 234 11.75 -19.23 13.98
N SER A 235 11.80 -17.98 13.53
CA SER A 235 10.78 -16.98 13.89
C SER A 235 9.41 -17.32 13.30
N ALA A 236 9.36 -17.88 12.08
CA ALA A 236 8.15 -18.34 11.42
C ALA A 236 7.53 -19.55 12.15
N LEU A 237 8.34 -20.58 12.41
CA LEU A 237 7.94 -21.78 13.17
C LEU A 237 7.41 -21.42 14.56
N GLY A 238 8.06 -20.49 15.25
CA GLY A 238 7.62 -20.00 16.55
C GLY A 238 6.28 -19.27 16.53
N ARG A 239 5.90 -18.65 15.41
CA ARG A 239 4.60 -17.98 15.24
C ARG A 239 3.51 -18.95 14.80
N ILE A 240 3.81 -19.86 13.87
CA ILE A 240 2.89 -20.90 13.41
C ILE A 240 2.55 -21.85 14.57
N GLY A 241 3.56 -22.27 15.32
CA GLY A 241 3.40 -23.15 16.46
C GLY A 241 3.08 -24.60 16.08
N GLY A 242 2.58 -25.36 17.05
CA GLY A 242 2.29 -26.78 16.91
C GLY A 242 3.46 -27.71 17.30
N VAL A 243 3.14 -29.00 17.44
CA VAL A 243 4.08 -30.03 17.92
C VAL A 243 5.22 -30.24 16.94
N GLU A 244 4.92 -30.24 15.63
CA GLU A 244 5.95 -30.39 14.60
C GLU A 244 6.91 -29.19 14.58
N ALA A 245 6.40 -27.96 14.68
CA ALA A 245 7.24 -26.77 14.77
C ALA A 245 8.16 -26.82 16.00
N LYS A 246 7.66 -27.32 17.13
CA LYS A 246 8.48 -27.56 18.33
C LYS A 246 9.67 -28.48 18.04
N GLY A 247 9.46 -29.58 17.34
CA GLY A 247 10.55 -30.51 16.97
C GLY A 247 11.64 -29.84 16.11
N PHE A 248 11.25 -28.99 15.17
CA PHE A 248 12.21 -28.18 14.40
C PHE A 248 12.96 -27.16 15.27
N LEU A 249 12.27 -26.50 16.20
CA LEU A 249 12.88 -25.53 17.12
C LEU A 249 13.86 -26.18 18.10
N ASP A 250 13.57 -27.39 18.59
CA ASP A 250 14.49 -28.17 19.43
C ASP A 250 15.80 -28.48 18.70
N THR A 251 15.74 -28.67 17.37
CA THR A 251 16.93 -28.81 16.53
C THR A 251 17.69 -27.48 16.41
N ALA A 252 16.97 -26.36 16.24
CA ALA A 252 17.56 -25.03 16.10
C ALA A 252 18.25 -24.52 17.39
N LEU A 253 17.94 -25.07 18.57
CA LEU A 253 18.69 -24.81 19.80
C LEU A 253 20.16 -25.25 19.72
N LYS A 254 20.50 -26.14 18.78
CA LYS A 254 21.86 -26.64 18.55
C LYS A 254 22.55 -25.96 17.35
N ASP A 255 21.94 -24.92 16.78
CA ASP A 255 22.51 -24.20 15.63
C ASP A 255 23.88 -23.59 15.99
N PRO A 256 24.86 -23.59 15.07
CA PRO A 256 26.17 -22.95 15.33
C PRO A 256 26.07 -21.44 15.60
N ASP A 257 25.08 -20.75 15.03
CA ASP A 257 24.88 -19.31 15.22
C ASP A 257 24.13 -19.02 16.53
N SER A 258 24.69 -18.13 17.35
CA SER A 258 24.10 -17.78 18.65
C SER A 258 22.77 -17.03 18.54
N GLY A 259 22.58 -16.23 17.49
CA GLY A 259 21.33 -15.52 17.22
C GLY A 259 20.19 -16.47 16.85
N VAL A 260 20.50 -17.53 16.09
CA VAL A 260 19.53 -18.60 15.78
C VAL A 260 19.12 -19.34 17.06
N ARG A 261 20.09 -19.75 17.90
CA ARG A 261 19.80 -20.42 19.18
C ARG A 261 18.94 -19.55 20.10
N PHE A 262 19.27 -18.26 20.23
CA PHE A 262 18.50 -17.31 21.04
C PHE A 262 17.05 -17.18 20.56
N LYS A 263 16.84 -17.06 19.24
CA LYS A 263 15.49 -17.02 18.65
C LYS A 263 14.74 -18.32 18.86
N ALA A 264 15.42 -19.47 18.80
CA ALA A 264 14.81 -20.78 18.98
C ALA A 264 14.27 -20.94 20.40
N GLN A 265 15.04 -20.54 21.41
CA GLN A 265 14.57 -20.51 22.79
C GLN A 265 13.34 -19.62 22.94
N GLY A 266 13.40 -18.38 22.43
CA GLY A 266 12.26 -17.46 22.51
C GLY A 266 11.01 -17.95 21.75
N ALA A 267 11.18 -18.71 20.68
CA ALA A 267 10.08 -19.34 19.94
C ALA A 267 9.45 -20.49 20.74
N LEU A 268 10.26 -21.35 21.37
CA LEU A 268 9.77 -22.44 22.23
C LEU A 268 9.01 -21.91 23.45
N ASP A 269 9.50 -20.84 24.07
CA ASP A 269 8.84 -20.18 25.19
C ASP A 269 7.44 -19.68 24.79
N LYS A 270 7.29 -19.12 23.58
CA LYS A 270 5.99 -18.68 23.06
C LYS A 270 5.03 -19.85 22.82
N ILE A 271 5.48 -20.91 22.16
CA ILE A 271 4.64 -22.09 21.90
C ILE A 271 4.19 -22.73 23.22
N THR A 272 5.09 -22.84 24.19
CA THR A 272 4.78 -23.45 25.50
C THR A 272 3.79 -22.61 26.30
N LYS A 273 3.85 -21.27 26.21
CA LYS A 273 2.87 -20.38 26.83
C LYS A 273 1.50 -20.49 26.17
N ASN A 274 1.44 -20.61 24.85
CA ASN A 274 0.18 -20.70 24.10
C ASN A 274 -0.50 -22.08 24.22
N ALA A 275 0.22 -23.09 24.72
CA ALA A 275 -0.31 -24.43 24.97
C ALA A 275 -0.94 -24.60 26.38
N LYS A 276 -0.89 -23.55 27.22
CA LYS A 276 -1.55 -23.49 28.54
C LYS A 276 -2.82 -22.65 28.44
#